data_AF-A0A453L310-F1
#
_entry.id   AF-A0A453L310-F1
#
_cell.length_a   1.000
_cell.length_b   1.000
_cell.length_c   1.000
_cell.angle_alpha   90.00
_cell.angle_beta   90.00
_cell.angle_gamma   90.00
#
_symmetry.space_group_name_H-M   'P 1'
#
loop_
_entity.id
_entity.type
_entity.pdbx_description
1 polymer ?
#
loop_
_entity_poly.entity_id
_entity_poly.type
_entity_poly.pdbx_seq_one_letter_code
_entity_poly.pdbx_strand_id
1 'polypeptide(L)' 'MMDWWLRAKAQTPPTLRKALQSITLLVPWMIWKQRNECVFDNARPLIDALVDRIKDWPNVGQKLGRTGAAGCLARILGCP' A
#
# COMPACT_ATOMS: atom_id res chain seq x y z
N MET A 1 19.40 -6.96 11.55
CA MET A 1 18.47 -7.19 10.40
C MET A 1 17.21 -6.33 10.48
N MET A 2 16.68 -6.02 11.67
CA MET A 2 15.53 -5.10 11.86
C MET A 2 15.94 -3.64 12.11
N ASP A 3 17.23 -3.34 12.04
CA ASP A 3 17.79 -2.02 12.36
C ASP A 3 17.25 -0.92 11.43
N TRP A 4 16.95 -1.27 10.17
CA TRP A 4 16.30 -0.34 9.23
C TRP A 4 14.88 0.02 9.68
N TRP A 5 14.11 -0.93 10.23
CA TRP A 5 12.73 -0.73 10.68
C TRP A 5 12.66 0.10 11.97
N LEU A 6 13.55 -0.18 12.91
CA LEU A 6 13.69 0.60 14.15
C LEU A 6 14.04 2.06 13.84
N ARG A 7 14.98 2.29 12.92
CA ARG A 7 15.34 3.63 12.45
C ARG A 7 14.17 4.34 11.74
N ALA A 8 13.47 3.65 10.85
CA ALA A 8 12.30 4.20 10.15
C ALA A 8 11.19 4.62 11.15
N LYS A 9 10.90 3.78 12.15
CA LYS A 9 9.92 4.11 13.20
C LYS A 9 10.36 5.30 14.06
N ALA A 10 11.64 5.41 14.38
CA ALA A 10 12.19 6.50 15.18
C ALA A 10 12.10 7.84 14.44
N GLN A 11 12.39 7.84 13.13
CA GLN A 11 12.33 9.03 12.27
C GLN A 11 10.89 9.45 11.90
N THR A 12 9.91 8.57 12.10
CA THR A 12 8.52 8.85 11.74
C THR A 12 7.79 9.56 12.89
N PRO A 13 7.13 10.71 12.63
CA PRO A 13 6.28 11.39 13.60
C PRO A 13 5.23 10.46 14.20
N PRO A 14 4.86 10.58 15.49
CA PRO A 14 3.92 9.67 16.16
C PRO A 14 2.58 9.50 15.43
N THR A 15 2.10 10.57 14.79
CA THR A 15 0.87 10.60 14.00
C THR A 15 0.93 9.75 12.73
N LEU A 16 2.14 9.54 12.16
CA LEU A 16 2.36 8.81 10.91
C LEU A 16 2.83 7.37 11.14
N ARG A 17 3.17 6.97 12.37
CA ARG A 17 3.67 5.60 12.67
C ARG A 17 2.65 4.51 12.33
N LYS A 18 1.36 4.76 12.56
CA LYS A 18 0.29 3.82 12.17
C LYS A 18 0.22 3.68 10.65
N ALA A 19 0.29 4.78 9.91
CA ALA A 19 0.33 4.77 8.45
C ALA A 19 1.55 4.02 7.93
N LEU A 20 2.73 4.21 8.53
CA LEU A 20 3.95 3.48 8.19
C LEU A 20 3.77 1.96 8.37
N GLN A 21 3.21 1.52 9.51
CA GLN A 21 2.93 0.10 9.75
C GLN A 21 1.98 -0.48 8.71
N SER A 22 0.91 0.23 8.37
CA SER A 22 -0.03 -0.18 7.33
C SER A 22 0.62 -0.28 5.96
N ILE A 23 1.44 0.69 5.56
CA ILE A 23 2.13 0.68 4.26
C ILE A 23 3.14 -0.48 4.18
N THR A 24 3.89 -0.74 5.24
CA THR A 24 4.86 -1.85 5.29
C THR A 24 4.20 -3.22 5.15
N LEU A 25 2.93 -3.37 5.53
CA LEU A 25 2.15 -4.60 5.30
C LEU A 25 1.50 -4.61 3.91
N LEU A 26 0.95 -3.48 3.49
CA LEU A 26 0.15 -3.38 2.28
C LEU A 26 0.99 -3.44 1.01
N VAL A 27 2.15 -2.78 0.98
CA VAL A 27 3.02 -2.73 -0.21
C VAL A 27 3.52 -4.14 -0.61
N PRO A 28 4.08 -4.96 0.29
CA PRO A 28 4.45 -6.34 -0.04
C PRO A 28 3.26 -7.19 -0.51
N TRP A 29 2.09 -7.01 0.10
CA TRP A 29 0.88 -7.74 -0.29
C TRP A 29 0.39 -7.36 -1.69
N MET A 30 0.41 -6.08 -2.05
CA MET A 30 0.06 -5.63 -3.41
C MET A 30 1.03 -6.15 -4.47
N ILE A 31 2.33 -6.20 -4.14
CA ILE A 31 3.36 -6.79 -5.02
C ILE A 31 3.10 -8.28 -5.21
N TRP A 32 2.80 -9.00 -4.13
CA TRP A 32 2.46 -10.42 -4.19
C TRP A 32 1.21 -10.67 -5.05
N LYS A 33 0.14 -9.90 -4.85
CA LYS A 33 -1.08 -9.99 -5.68
C LYS A 33 -0.76 -9.78 -7.16
N GLN A 34 -0.05 -8.70 -7.52
CA GLN A 34 0.32 -8.42 -8.91
C GLN A 34 1.13 -9.56 -9.53
N ARG A 35 2.06 -10.17 -8.78
CA ARG A 35 2.83 -11.31 -9.28
C ARG A 35 1.98 -12.55 -9.51
N ASN A 36 1.00 -12.82 -8.64
CA ASN A 36 0.09 -13.93 -8.85
C ASN A 36 -0.77 -13.71 -10.10
N GLU A 37 -1.37 -12.54 -10.28
CA GLU A 37 -2.16 -12.22 -11.48
C GLU A 37 -1.32 -12.34 -12.76
N CYS A 38 -0.04 -11.92 -12.74
CA CYS A 38 0.85 -12.10 -13.88
C CYS A 38 1.16 -13.57 -14.19
N VAL A 39 1.24 -14.42 -13.16
CA VAL A 39 1.57 -15.85 -13.31
C VAL A 39 0.34 -16.66 -13.70
N PHE A 40 -0.83 -16.35 -13.15
CA PHE A 40 -2.05 -17.15 -13.32
C PHE A 40 -2.95 -16.65 -14.45
N ASP A 41 -3.01 -15.34 -14.71
CA ASP A 41 -3.93 -14.73 -15.69
C ASP A 41 -3.22 -14.18 -16.93
N ASN A 42 -1.91 -14.46 -17.08
CA ASN A 42 -1.05 -13.90 -18.14
C ASN A 42 -1.12 -12.36 -18.23
N ALA A 43 -1.47 -11.72 -17.11
CA ALA A 43 -1.60 -10.27 -17.03
C ALA A 43 -0.23 -9.61 -17.23
N ARG A 44 -0.18 -8.54 -18.02
CA ARG A 44 1.07 -7.77 -18.19
C ARG A 44 1.40 -7.05 -16.88
N PRO A 45 2.67 -7.10 -16.41
CA PRO A 45 3.06 -6.43 -15.18
C PRO A 45 2.95 -4.90 -15.37
N LEU A 46 1.94 -4.31 -14.75
CA LEU A 46 1.70 -2.86 -14.81
C LEU A 46 2.32 -2.18 -13.59
N ILE A 47 3.66 -2.24 -13.53
CA ILE A 47 4.45 -1.77 -12.39
C ILE A 47 4.29 -0.27 -12.18
N ASP A 48 4.25 0.54 -13.24
CA ASP A 48 4.05 1.99 -13.13
C ASP A 48 2.72 2.34 -12.48
N ALA A 49 1.63 1.68 -12.90
CA ALA A 49 0.33 1.88 -12.28
C ALA A 49 0.29 1.36 -10.83
N LEU A 50 1.05 0.31 -10.49
CA LEU A 50 1.18 -0.16 -9.11
C LEU A 50 1.90 0.89 -8.24
N VAL A 51 2.97 1.47 -8.76
CA VAL A 51 3.75 2.53 -8.09
C VAL A 51 2.91 3.78 -7.91
N ASP A 52 2.16 4.20 -8.92
CA ASP A 52 1.25 5.34 -8.83
C ASP A 52 0.14 5.11 -7.80
N ARG A 53 -0.43 3.89 -7.74
CA ARG A 53 -1.39 3.52 -6.69
C ARG A 53 -0.79 3.56 -5.28
N ILE A 54 0.44 3.11 -5.11
CA ILE A 54 1.15 3.15 -3.82
C ILE A 54 1.45 4.61 -3.42
N LYS A 55 1.82 5.46 -4.38
CA LYS A 55 2.08 6.89 -4.14
C LYS A 55 0.82 7.68 -3.81
N ASP A 56 -0.33 7.32 -4.40
CA ASP A 56 -1.60 8.04 -4.17
C ASP A 56 -2.33 7.60 -2.90
N TRP A 57 -1.93 6.47 -2.30
CA TRP A 57 -2.47 5.96 -1.04
C TRP A 57 -2.63 7.01 0.09
N PRO A 58 -1.68 7.92 0.34
CA PRO A 58 -1.80 8.94 1.39
C PRO A 58 -2.87 10.01 1.08
N ASN A 59 -3.08 10.34 -0.20
CA ASN A 59 -4.04 11.36 -0.63
C ASN A 59 -5.47 10.83 -0.56
N VAL A 60 -5.67 9.56 -0.94
CA VAL A 60 -6.97 8.90 -0.87
C VAL A 60 -7.40 8.67 0.59
N GLY A 61 -6.45 8.34 1.48
CA GLY A 61 -6.71 8.20 2.91
C GLY A 61 -7.15 9.51 3.59
N GLN A 62 -6.60 10.67 3.19
CA GLN A 62 -7.05 11.98 3.68
C GLN A 62 -8.46 12.33 3.20
N LYS A 63 -8.81 11.94 1.98
CA LYS A 63 -10.09 12.30 1.35
C LYS A 63 -11.31 11.53 1.91
N LEU A 64 -11.08 10.37 2.52
CA LEU A 64 -12.16 9.45 2.96
C LEU A 64 -12.40 9.40 4.48
N GLY A 65 -11.64 10.16 5.29
CA GLY A 65 -11.80 10.16 6.75
C GLY A 65 -11.58 8.78 7.39
N ARG A 66 -12.16 8.53 8.58
CA ARG A 66 -11.94 7.33 9.44
C ARG A 66 -12.17 5.96 8.75
N THR A 67 -12.73 5.93 7.54
CA THR A 67 -12.98 4.74 6.71
C THR A 67 -11.90 4.50 5.65
N GLY A 68 -10.86 5.33 5.61
CA GLY A 68 -9.89 5.44 4.51
C GLY A 68 -9.20 4.12 4.11
N ALA A 69 -8.85 3.24 5.06
CA ALA A 69 -8.20 1.97 4.71
C ALA A 69 -9.10 1.02 3.90
N ALA A 70 -10.39 0.95 4.23
CA ALA A 70 -11.36 0.07 3.55
C ALA A 70 -11.75 0.62 2.16
N GLY A 71 -11.94 1.94 2.04
CA GLY A 71 -12.22 2.60 0.75
C GLY A 71 -11.03 2.54 -0.21
N CYS A 72 -9.80 2.67 0.32
CA CYS A 72 -8.60 2.46 -0.48
C CYS A 72 -8.43 0.98 -0.90
N LEU A 73 -8.75 0.02 -0.03
CA LEU A 73 -8.72 -1.41 -0.35
C LEU A 73 -9.69 -1.76 -1.48
N ALA A 74 -10.93 -1.27 -1.44
CA ALA A 74 -11.91 -1.50 -2.51
C ALA A 74 -11.42 -1.01 -3.88
N ARG A 75 -10.81 0.19 -3.92
CA ARG A 75 -10.28 0.77 -5.16
C ARG A 75 -8.99 0.12 -5.66
N ILE A 76 -8.16 -0.40 -4.75
CA ILE A 76 -6.98 -1.23 -5.10
C ILE A 76 -7.40 -2.61 -5.60
N LEU A 77 -8.46 -3.16 -5.02
CA LEU A 77 -8.99 -4.48 -5.36
C LEU A 77 -9.84 -4.49 -6.63
N GLY A 78 -10.27 -3.32 -7.12
CA GLY A 78 -11.18 -3.22 -8.26
C GLY A 78 -12.59 -3.74 -7.94
N CYS A 79 -12.97 -3.77 -6.66
CA CYS A 79 -14.33 -4.12 -6.27
C CYS A 79 -15.24 -2.89 -6.44
N PRO A 80 -16.44 -3.03 -7.05
CA PRO A 80 -17.42 -1.96 -7.13
C PRO A 80 -17.89 -1.50 -5.75
#